data_AF-A0A7S2A5R4-F1
#
_entry.id   AF-A0A7S2A5R4-F1
#
_cell.length_a   1.000
_cell.length_b   1.000
_cell.length_c   1.000
_cell.angle_alpha   90.00
_cell.angle_beta   90.00
_cell.angle_gamma   90.00
#
_symmetry.space_group_name_H-M   'P 1'
#
loop_
_entity.id
_entity.type
_entity.pdbx_description
1 polymer ?
#
loop_
_entity_poly.entity_id
_entity_poly.type
_entity_poly.pdbx_seq_one_letter_code
_entity_poly.pdbx_strand_id
1 'polypeptide(L)'
;DSVGTTFCGNGWESSLSPGWLPTKPEVVIVPYRSNLDRTRYKIGIRDPINHPILKELAAVPKEISGSTDVKMIRELYSDANPLRMLQHPAIIILPYQISTIQLIELYRLNIPTFCPSLSLLKRWCREHDLMWEVHYGWPENLMGVEDIPNPNGHALMDKYSKEWEEMFDHWIPKSDFYQFDHITYFDSWEHFHRQYGSMSQSDLERISQKMAKVNAGVREDLIEKWKNILEQVKRH
;
A
#
# COMPACT_ATOMS: atom_id res chain seq x y z
N ASP A 1 -6.66 56.89 13.58
CA ASP A 1 -7.53 55.76 13.18
C ASP A 1 -6.79 54.81 12.25
N SER A 2 -6.02 53.92 12.85
CA SER A 2 -5.31 52.83 12.16
C SER A 2 -5.95 51.51 12.61
N VAL A 3 -6.77 50.94 11.74
CA VAL A 3 -7.41 49.64 11.96
C VAL A 3 -6.33 48.57 11.86
N GLY A 4 -5.83 48.15 13.01
CA GLY A 4 -4.96 46.97 13.14
C GLY A 4 -5.80 45.72 12.90
N THR A 5 -5.66 45.10 11.73
CA THR A 5 -6.16 43.76 11.47
C THR A 5 -5.25 42.76 12.17
N THR A 6 -5.60 42.45 13.42
CA THR A 6 -5.08 41.28 14.14
C THR A 6 -5.57 40.03 13.42
N PHE A 7 -4.74 39.45 12.56
CA PHE A 7 -4.96 38.11 12.04
C PHE A 7 -4.85 37.15 13.23
N CYS A 8 -5.99 36.76 13.80
CA CYS A 8 -6.05 35.67 14.76
C CYS A 8 -5.58 34.40 14.06
N GLY A 9 -4.32 34.02 14.32
CA GLY A 9 -3.80 32.70 14.04
C GLY A 9 -4.50 31.67 14.92
N ASN A 10 -5.72 31.29 14.53
CA ASN A 10 -6.31 30.05 15.00
C ASN A 10 -5.60 28.94 14.24
N GLY A 11 -4.54 28.43 14.87
CA GLY A 11 -3.74 27.34 14.38
C GLY A 11 -4.60 26.17 13.95
N TRP A 12 -4.23 25.58 12.82
CA TRP A 12 -4.64 24.24 12.42
C TRP A 12 -4.00 23.17 13.35
N GLU A 13 -4.04 23.38 14.66
CA GLU A 13 -3.77 22.38 15.69
C GLU A 13 -5.05 21.54 15.84
N SER A 14 -5.37 20.71 14.85
CA SER A 14 -4.98 19.29 14.75
C SER A 14 -5.54 18.36 15.84
N SER A 15 -6.66 18.69 16.47
CA SER A 15 -7.45 17.74 17.27
C SER A 15 -8.25 16.72 16.44
N LEU A 16 -8.13 16.75 15.10
CA LEU A 16 -9.02 16.03 14.18
C LEU A 16 -8.35 15.00 13.28
N SER A 17 -7.07 14.67 13.48
CA SER A 17 -6.52 13.47 12.84
C SER A 17 -6.97 12.26 13.66
N PRO A 18 -7.94 11.46 13.19
CA PRO A 18 -8.39 10.31 13.95
C PRO A 18 -7.21 9.37 14.13
N GLY A 19 -6.84 9.12 15.39
CA GLY A 19 -5.74 8.22 15.73
C GLY A 19 -6.09 6.78 15.34
N TRP A 20 -5.06 5.99 15.05
CA TRP A 20 -5.21 4.54 14.94
C TRP A 20 -5.58 3.98 16.32
N LEU A 21 -6.78 3.40 16.41
CA LEU A 21 -7.37 2.89 17.64
C LEU A 21 -8.11 1.58 17.32
N PRO A 22 -7.39 0.45 17.27
CA PRO A 22 -7.99 -0.80 16.87
C PRO A 22 -9.03 -1.24 17.90
N THR A 23 -10.23 -1.53 17.42
CA THR A 23 -11.37 -2.01 18.23
C THR A 23 -11.92 -3.33 17.71
N LYS A 24 -11.45 -3.76 16.54
CA LYS A 24 -11.81 -4.99 15.87
C LYS A 24 -10.61 -5.93 15.81
N PRO A 25 -10.81 -7.26 15.76
CA PRO A 25 -9.71 -8.21 15.74
C PRO A 25 -9.15 -8.50 14.35
N GLU A 26 -9.88 -8.23 13.27
CA GLU A 26 -9.51 -8.69 11.93
C GLU A 26 -8.37 -7.87 11.32
N VAL A 27 -7.41 -8.54 10.69
CA VAL A 27 -6.43 -7.92 9.79
C VAL A 27 -7.05 -7.78 8.41
N VAL A 28 -6.95 -6.60 7.80
CA VAL A 28 -7.68 -6.31 6.56
C VAL A 28 -6.77 -6.31 5.34
N ILE A 29 -7.10 -7.14 4.35
CA ILE A 29 -6.52 -7.09 3.01
C ILE A 29 -7.14 -5.94 2.23
N VAL A 30 -6.28 -5.06 1.72
CA VAL A 30 -6.57 -3.90 0.88
C VAL A 30 -5.68 -3.99 -0.37
N PRO A 31 -5.98 -3.27 -1.47
CA PRO A 31 -7.08 -2.32 -1.71
C PRO A 31 -8.46 -2.96 -1.97
N TYR A 32 -9.52 -2.13 -1.97
CA TYR A 32 -10.91 -2.57 -2.21
C TYR A 32 -11.11 -3.17 -3.61
N ARG A 33 -10.52 -2.52 -4.61
CA ARG A 33 -10.34 -3.07 -5.95
C ARG A 33 -8.96 -3.70 -6.00
N SER A 34 -8.87 -4.98 -6.34
CA SER A 34 -7.59 -5.66 -6.57
C SER A 34 -7.63 -6.36 -7.92
N ASN A 35 -6.59 -7.11 -8.28
CA ASN A 35 -6.65 -8.01 -9.44
C ASN A 35 -7.08 -9.44 -9.04
N LEU A 36 -7.36 -9.67 -7.76
CA LEU A 36 -7.83 -10.97 -7.27
C LEU A 36 -9.23 -11.30 -7.82
N ASP A 37 -10.04 -10.29 -8.12
CA ASP A 37 -11.40 -10.40 -8.67
C ASP A 37 -11.46 -10.21 -10.20
N ARG A 38 -10.33 -9.87 -10.83
CA ARG A 38 -10.22 -9.55 -12.27
C ARG A 38 -9.01 -10.21 -12.91
N THR A 39 -8.72 -11.46 -12.55
CA THR A 39 -7.59 -12.17 -13.14
C THR A 39 -7.79 -12.30 -14.64
N ARG A 40 -6.80 -11.87 -15.44
CA ARG A 40 -6.76 -12.21 -16.88
C ARG A 40 -6.52 -13.70 -17.11
N TYR A 41 -6.02 -14.41 -16.08
CA TYR A 41 -5.71 -15.83 -16.12
C TYR A 41 -6.91 -16.72 -16.46
N LYS A 42 -8.14 -16.33 -16.08
CA LYS A 42 -9.37 -17.07 -16.43
C LYS A 42 -10.56 -16.13 -16.60
N ILE A 43 -11.06 -16.04 -17.84
CA ILE A 43 -12.35 -15.43 -18.15
C ILE A 43 -13.42 -16.17 -17.32
N GLY A 44 -14.04 -15.49 -16.36
CA GLY A 44 -15.12 -16.03 -15.53
C GLY A 44 -14.84 -16.15 -14.03
N ILE A 45 -13.59 -16.03 -13.58
CA ILE A 45 -13.31 -15.90 -12.14
C ILE A 45 -13.52 -14.43 -11.74
N ARG A 46 -14.71 -14.13 -11.23
CA ARG A 46 -15.04 -12.84 -10.61
C ARG A 46 -15.03 -12.88 -9.08
N ASP A 47 -14.80 -14.07 -8.53
CA ASP A 47 -14.86 -14.29 -7.10
C ASP A 47 -13.45 -14.40 -6.51
N PRO A 48 -12.95 -13.33 -5.86
CA PRO A 48 -11.60 -13.31 -5.31
C PRO A 48 -11.35 -14.44 -4.30
N ILE A 49 -12.35 -14.96 -3.58
CA ILE A 49 -12.14 -16.05 -2.62
C ILE A 49 -11.55 -17.32 -3.27
N ASN A 50 -11.79 -17.49 -4.57
CA ASN A 50 -11.31 -18.64 -5.33
C ASN A 50 -9.92 -18.42 -5.93
N HIS A 51 -9.33 -17.24 -5.75
CA HIS A 51 -8.02 -16.89 -6.25
C HIS A 51 -6.93 -17.75 -5.58
N PRO A 52 -5.94 -18.29 -6.33
CA PRO A 52 -4.87 -19.12 -5.76
C PRO A 52 -4.16 -18.47 -4.55
N ILE A 53 -3.84 -17.18 -4.63
CA ILE A 53 -3.24 -16.42 -3.51
C ILE A 53 -4.08 -16.49 -2.23
N LEU A 54 -5.41 -16.36 -2.32
CA LEU A 54 -6.28 -16.44 -1.13
C LEU A 54 -6.52 -17.89 -0.69
N LYS A 55 -6.40 -18.86 -1.61
CA LYS A 55 -6.35 -20.28 -1.24
C LYS A 55 -5.07 -20.62 -0.49
N GLU A 56 -3.91 -20.04 -0.84
CA GLU A 56 -2.68 -20.18 -0.05
C GLU A 56 -2.88 -19.65 1.37
N LEU A 57 -3.57 -18.52 1.54
CA LEU A 57 -3.91 -17.96 2.85
C LEU A 57 -4.82 -18.91 3.64
N ALA A 58 -5.89 -19.41 3.01
CA ALA A 58 -6.84 -20.33 3.64
C ALA A 58 -6.22 -21.70 3.97
N ALA A 59 -5.13 -22.08 3.28
CA ALA A 59 -4.41 -23.33 3.49
C ALA A 59 -3.39 -23.26 4.65
N VAL A 60 -3.14 -22.09 5.24
CA VAL A 60 -2.23 -21.98 6.39
C VAL A 60 -2.79 -22.80 7.57
N PRO A 61 -2.00 -23.73 8.15
CA PRO A 61 -2.41 -24.54 9.29
C PRO A 61 -2.89 -23.68 10.47
N LYS A 62 -3.92 -24.13 11.19
CA LYS A 62 -4.51 -23.38 12.32
C LYS A 62 -3.54 -23.18 13.47
N GLU A 63 -2.59 -24.09 13.63
CA GLU A 63 -1.48 -24.01 14.59
C GLU A 63 -0.54 -22.84 14.29
N ILE A 64 -0.43 -22.45 13.01
CA ILE A 64 0.37 -21.31 12.56
C ILE A 64 -0.48 -20.03 12.56
N SER A 65 -1.71 -20.08 12.03
CA SER A 65 -2.57 -18.89 11.95
C SER A 65 -3.03 -18.38 13.31
N GLY A 66 -3.12 -19.29 14.30
CA GLY A 66 -3.67 -19.01 15.61
C GLY A 66 -5.08 -18.42 15.51
N SER A 67 -5.31 -17.35 16.27
CA SER A 67 -6.56 -16.56 16.24
C SER A 67 -6.57 -15.43 15.22
N THR A 68 -5.57 -15.33 14.34
CA THR A 68 -5.50 -14.26 13.34
C THR A 68 -6.62 -14.46 12.31
N ASP A 69 -7.61 -13.56 12.31
CA ASP A 69 -8.63 -13.52 11.26
C ASP A 69 -8.23 -12.49 10.20
N VAL A 70 -8.08 -12.94 8.96
CA VAL A 70 -7.70 -12.10 7.83
C VAL A 70 -8.90 -12.01 6.89
N LYS A 71 -9.33 -10.78 6.59
CA LYS A 71 -10.50 -10.51 5.74
C LYS A 71 -10.15 -9.55 4.63
N MET A 72 -10.76 -9.72 3.46
CA MET A 72 -10.76 -8.64 2.47
C MET A 72 -11.65 -7.49 2.94
N ILE A 73 -11.26 -6.26 2.64
CA ILE A 73 -12.06 -5.06 2.94
C ILE A 73 -13.51 -5.17 2.45
N ARG A 74 -13.75 -5.82 1.30
CA ARG A 74 -15.11 -6.01 0.74
C ARG A 74 -15.99 -7.00 1.49
N GLU A 75 -15.41 -7.88 2.30
CA GLU A 75 -16.16 -8.77 3.19
C GLU A 75 -16.69 -8.00 4.40
N LEU A 76 -15.99 -6.95 4.80
CA LEU A 76 -16.30 -6.15 6.00
C LEU A 76 -17.13 -4.91 5.67
N TYR A 77 -16.93 -4.32 4.50
CA TYR A 77 -17.45 -3.00 4.15
C TYR A 77 -17.92 -2.94 2.69
N SER A 78 -19.01 -2.19 2.47
CA SER A 78 -19.57 -1.94 1.14
C SER A 78 -18.85 -0.83 0.37
N ASP A 79 -17.95 -0.09 1.02
CA ASP A 79 -17.21 1.04 0.46
C ASP A 79 -15.70 0.90 0.68
N ALA A 80 -14.94 1.80 0.05
CA ALA A 80 -13.48 1.86 0.15
C ALA A 80 -12.99 2.95 1.13
N ASN A 81 -13.83 3.39 2.09
CA ASN A 81 -13.48 4.50 2.98
C ASN A 81 -12.27 4.14 3.86
N PRO A 82 -11.11 4.81 3.70
CA PRO A 82 -9.88 4.46 4.41
C PRO A 82 -9.99 4.62 5.93
N LEU A 83 -10.86 5.52 6.42
CA LEU A 83 -11.05 5.75 7.85
C LEU A 83 -11.60 4.53 8.59
N ARG A 84 -12.27 3.60 7.90
CA ARG A 84 -12.73 2.34 8.50
C ARG A 84 -11.56 1.46 8.96
N MET A 85 -10.40 1.59 8.31
CA MET A 85 -9.22 0.79 8.63
C MET A 85 -8.59 1.17 9.98
N LEU A 86 -8.89 2.36 10.53
CA LEU A 86 -8.42 2.78 11.86
C LEU A 86 -8.93 1.88 12.99
N GLN A 87 -10.02 1.14 12.76
CA GLN A 87 -10.61 0.21 13.72
C GLN A 87 -9.91 -1.15 13.74
N HIS A 88 -8.97 -1.41 12.82
CA HIS A 88 -8.30 -2.69 12.65
C HIS A 88 -6.83 -2.63 13.10
N PRO A 89 -6.29 -3.72 13.66
CA PRO A 89 -4.93 -3.77 14.22
C PRO A 89 -3.86 -3.62 13.15
N ALA A 90 -4.12 -4.11 11.94
CA ALA A 90 -3.20 -4.02 10.82
C ALA A 90 -3.93 -4.14 9.48
N ILE A 91 -3.24 -3.76 8.42
CA ILE A 91 -3.64 -4.00 7.04
C ILE A 91 -2.58 -4.78 6.28
N ILE A 92 -3.00 -5.51 5.26
CA ILE A 92 -2.15 -6.20 4.30
C ILE A 92 -2.39 -5.58 2.93
N ILE A 93 -1.34 -5.02 2.34
CA ILE A 93 -1.38 -4.48 0.98
C ILE A 93 -1.10 -5.62 0.01
N LEU A 94 -2.09 -5.96 -0.82
CA LEU A 94 -1.89 -6.77 -2.01
C LEU A 94 -1.92 -5.86 -3.24
N PRO A 95 -0.75 -5.35 -3.69
CA PRO A 95 -0.72 -4.37 -4.76
C PRO A 95 -1.22 -5.00 -6.06
N TYR A 96 -2.05 -4.25 -6.78
CA TYR A 96 -2.52 -4.64 -8.12
C TYR A 96 -1.85 -3.83 -9.24
N GLN A 97 -1.06 -2.82 -8.85
CA GLN A 97 -0.30 -1.91 -9.72
C GLN A 97 0.82 -1.21 -8.92
N ILE A 98 1.78 -0.56 -9.59
CA ILE A 98 2.96 0.03 -8.94
C ILE A 98 2.64 1.21 -8.00
N SER A 99 1.56 1.95 -8.26
CA SER A 99 1.12 3.04 -7.39
C SER A 99 -0.37 2.93 -7.13
N THR A 100 -0.76 2.87 -5.86
CA THR A 100 -2.17 2.80 -5.47
C THR A 100 -2.45 3.95 -4.52
N ILE A 101 -3.31 4.90 -4.90
CA ILE A 101 -3.67 6.06 -4.06
C ILE A 101 -4.09 5.61 -2.65
N GLN A 102 -4.87 4.52 -2.57
CA GLN A 102 -5.33 3.97 -1.30
C GLN A 102 -4.18 3.56 -0.36
N LEU A 103 -3.03 3.12 -0.88
CA LEU A 103 -1.85 2.85 -0.05
C LEU A 103 -1.36 4.11 0.64
N ILE A 104 -1.26 5.22 -0.10
CA ILE A 104 -0.81 6.50 0.44
C ILE A 104 -1.77 6.96 1.52
N GLU A 105 -3.08 6.92 1.25
CA GLU A 105 -4.11 7.29 2.23
C GLU A 105 -3.99 6.47 3.52
N LEU A 106 -3.91 5.14 3.41
CA LEU A 106 -3.81 4.25 4.56
C LEU A 106 -2.50 4.39 5.32
N TYR A 107 -1.38 4.62 4.62
CA TYR A 107 -0.09 4.88 5.25
C TYR A 107 -0.12 6.17 6.06
N ARG A 108 -0.80 7.23 5.58
CA ARG A 108 -0.97 8.49 6.32
C ARG A 108 -1.88 8.37 7.54
N LEU A 109 -2.66 7.30 7.65
CA LEU A 109 -3.45 6.96 8.83
C LEU A 109 -2.64 6.23 9.91
N ASN A 110 -1.33 6.00 9.70
CA ASN A 110 -0.43 5.36 10.66
C ASN A 110 -0.86 3.95 11.06
N ILE A 111 -1.49 3.21 10.15
CA ILE A 111 -1.96 1.85 10.43
C ILE A 111 -0.81 0.87 10.19
N PRO A 112 -0.47 -0.01 11.13
CA PRO A 112 0.53 -1.05 10.90
C PRO A 112 0.27 -1.79 9.59
N THR A 113 1.24 -1.76 8.69
CA THR A 113 1.08 -2.16 7.30
C THR A 113 2.01 -3.32 6.97
N PHE A 114 1.44 -4.38 6.41
CA PHE A 114 2.17 -5.53 5.90
C PHE A 114 2.09 -5.57 4.37
N CYS A 115 3.18 -6.00 3.72
CA CYS A 115 3.26 -6.13 2.27
C CYS A 115 4.04 -7.40 1.90
N PRO A 116 3.74 -8.12 0.80
CA PRO A 116 4.61 -9.19 0.35
C PRO A 116 6.03 -8.68 0.09
N SER A 117 7.03 -9.50 0.41
CA SER A 117 8.40 -9.24 -0.02
C SER A 117 8.48 -9.18 -1.55
N LEU A 118 9.53 -8.54 -2.07
CA LEU A 118 9.73 -8.42 -3.51
C LEU A 118 9.73 -9.80 -4.20
N SER A 119 10.35 -10.80 -3.57
CA SER A 119 10.38 -12.17 -4.08
C SER A 119 9.01 -12.83 -4.09
N LEU A 120 8.22 -12.67 -3.02
CA LEU A 120 6.85 -13.20 -2.98
C LEU A 120 5.96 -12.52 -4.02
N LEU A 121 6.05 -11.19 -4.14
CA LEU A 121 5.30 -10.43 -5.13
C LEU A 121 5.66 -10.86 -6.55
N LYS A 122 6.96 -11.02 -6.84
CA LYS A 122 7.45 -11.52 -8.13
C LYS A 122 6.86 -12.88 -8.47
N ARG A 123 6.86 -13.81 -7.51
CA ARG A 123 6.22 -15.14 -7.65
C ARG A 123 4.74 -15.01 -7.99
N TRP A 124 3.98 -14.25 -7.20
CA TRP A 124 2.54 -14.04 -7.44
C TRP A 124 2.25 -13.35 -8.78
N CYS A 125 3.11 -12.45 -9.25
CA CYS A 125 2.98 -11.86 -10.58
C CYS A 125 3.20 -12.89 -11.69
N ARG A 126 4.25 -13.73 -11.60
CA ARG A 126 4.51 -14.81 -12.57
C ARG A 126 3.37 -15.82 -12.61
N GLU A 127 2.99 -16.34 -11.45
CA GLU A 127 2.06 -17.47 -11.33
C GLU A 127 0.59 -17.06 -11.47
N HIS A 128 0.23 -15.86 -11.04
CA HIS A 128 -1.17 -15.45 -10.85
C HIS A 128 -1.53 -14.08 -11.41
N ASP A 129 -0.59 -13.38 -12.06
CA ASP A 129 -0.88 -12.10 -12.72
C ASP A 129 -1.40 -11.01 -11.76
N LEU A 130 -0.91 -11.02 -10.50
CA LEU A 130 -1.40 -10.11 -9.46
C LEU A 130 -1.27 -8.62 -9.85
N MET A 131 -0.20 -8.23 -10.54
CA MET A 131 0.03 -6.85 -10.99
C MET A 131 0.08 -6.72 -12.51
N TRP A 132 -0.98 -7.12 -13.21
CA TRP A 132 -0.98 -7.04 -14.68
C TRP A 132 -1.09 -5.61 -15.23
N GLU A 133 -1.61 -4.67 -14.43
CA GLU A 133 -1.58 -3.23 -14.69
C GLU A 133 -0.35 -2.62 -14.00
N VAL A 134 0.87 -2.96 -14.45
CA VAL A 134 2.09 -2.52 -13.75
C VAL A 134 2.12 -0.98 -13.60
N HIS A 135 1.64 -0.22 -14.58
CA HIS A 135 1.65 1.25 -14.61
C HIS A 135 0.36 1.80 -15.25
N TYR A 136 0.11 3.10 -15.06
CA TYR A 136 -0.99 3.82 -15.70
C TYR A 136 -0.62 4.19 -17.15
N GLY A 137 -1.36 3.66 -18.12
CA GLY A 137 -1.20 4.03 -19.53
C GLY A 137 -0.05 3.31 -20.23
N TRP A 138 0.47 3.89 -21.31
CA TRP A 138 1.61 3.40 -22.08
C TRP A 138 2.49 4.59 -22.47
N PRO A 139 3.19 5.23 -21.51
CA PRO A 139 4.02 6.39 -21.81
C PRO A 139 5.07 6.02 -22.86
N GLU A 140 5.21 6.85 -23.90
CA GLU A 140 6.28 6.71 -24.87
C GLU A 140 7.63 6.94 -24.19
N ASN A 141 8.65 6.16 -24.57
CA ASN A 141 10.03 6.40 -24.12
C ASN A 141 10.58 7.62 -24.87
N LEU A 142 10.29 8.81 -24.35
CA LEU A 142 10.67 10.09 -24.97
C LEU A 142 12.19 10.37 -24.95
N MET A 143 12.95 9.63 -24.13
CA MET A 143 14.36 9.94 -23.86
C MET A 143 15.33 8.98 -24.55
N GLY A 144 14.85 7.90 -25.17
CA GLY A 144 15.70 6.94 -25.89
C GLY A 144 16.81 6.31 -25.04
N VAL A 145 16.62 6.25 -23.71
CA VAL A 145 17.63 5.68 -22.80
C VAL A 145 17.57 4.17 -22.92
N GLU A 146 18.58 3.58 -23.56
CA GLU A 146 18.64 2.13 -23.81
C GLU A 146 18.97 1.30 -22.56
N ASP A 147 19.63 1.91 -21.56
CA ASP A 147 20.10 1.22 -20.34
C ASP A 147 19.01 1.03 -19.27
N ILE A 148 17.81 1.59 -19.48
CA ILE A 148 16.71 1.51 -18.53
C ILE A 148 15.64 0.57 -19.10
N PRO A 149 15.31 -0.54 -18.41
CA PRO A 149 14.25 -1.45 -18.84
C PRO A 149 12.95 -0.70 -19.08
N ASN A 150 12.21 -1.06 -20.13
CA ASN A 150 10.94 -0.41 -20.42
C ASN A 150 9.96 -0.62 -19.24
N PRO A 151 9.47 0.45 -18.57
CA PRO A 151 8.54 0.30 -17.44
C PRO A 151 7.21 -0.31 -17.86
N ASN A 152 6.90 -0.26 -19.16
CA ASN A 152 5.59 -0.62 -19.63
C ASN A 152 5.35 -2.14 -19.67
N GLY A 153 6.42 -2.94 -19.63
CA GLY A 153 6.32 -4.35 -20.04
C GLY A 153 5.47 -4.47 -21.32
N HIS A 154 4.81 -5.61 -21.53
CA HIS A 154 3.55 -5.58 -22.28
C HIS A 154 2.60 -6.67 -21.81
N ALA A 155 1.31 -6.54 -22.11
CA ALA A 155 0.28 -7.52 -21.70
C ALA A 155 0.55 -8.96 -22.16
N LEU A 156 1.40 -9.14 -23.19
CA LEU A 156 1.79 -10.43 -23.75
C LEU A 156 3.24 -10.79 -23.42
N MET A 157 3.90 -10.02 -22.55
CA MET A 157 5.28 -10.25 -22.18
C MET A 157 5.36 -11.55 -21.40
N ASP A 158 6.25 -12.45 -21.82
CA ASP A 158 6.50 -13.67 -21.09
C ASP A 158 7.14 -13.32 -19.74
N LYS A 159 6.46 -13.69 -18.65
CA LYS A 159 6.90 -13.40 -17.27
C LYS A 159 8.09 -14.24 -16.82
N TYR A 160 8.53 -15.18 -17.66
CA TYR A 160 9.77 -15.92 -17.48
C TYR A 160 10.87 -15.42 -18.42
N SER A 161 10.60 -14.41 -19.25
CA SER A 161 11.61 -13.79 -20.10
C SER A 161 12.56 -12.91 -19.30
N LYS A 162 13.81 -12.80 -19.78
CA LYS A 162 14.82 -11.90 -19.23
C LYS A 162 14.35 -10.44 -19.19
N GLU A 163 13.61 -9.99 -20.20
CA GLU A 163 13.08 -8.62 -20.28
C GLU A 163 12.10 -8.32 -19.13
N TRP A 164 11.20 -9.26 -18.81
CA TRP A 164 10.27 -9.10 -17.69
C TRP A 164 11.00 -9.06 -16.35
N GLU A 165 12.02 -9.90 -16.18
CA GLU A 165 12.85 -9.92 -14.98
C GLU A 165 13.53 -8.57 -14.75
N GLU A 166 14.19 -8.04 -15.79
CA GLU A 166 14.89 -6.75 -15.73
C GLU A 166 13.92 -5.61 -15.45
N MET A 167 12.75 -5.60 -16.09
CA MET A 167 11.68 -4.62 -15.82
C MET A 167 11.22 -4.70 -14.36
N PHE A 168 10.87 -5.90 -13.89
CA PHE A 168 10.35 -6.11 -12.55
C PHE A 168 11.38 -5.68 -11.50
N ASP A 169 12.62 -6.17 -11.61
CA ASP A 169 13.68 -5.92 -10.64
C ASP A 169 14.16 -4.46 -10.66
N HIS A 170 14.02 -3.77 -11.79
CA HIS A 170 14.34 -2.35 -11.87
C HIS A 170 13.24 -1.47 -11.25
N TRP A 171 11.99 -1.66 -11.66
CA TRP A 171 10.91 -0.71 -11.38
C TRP A 171 10.16 -1.00 -10.10
N ILE A 172 9.84 -2.27 -9.82
CA ILE A 172 8.98 -2.62 -8.69
C ILE A 172 9.56 -2.20 -7.34
N PRO A 173 10.88 -2.35 -7.06
CA PRO A 173 11.45 -1.87 -5.79
C PRO A 173 11.30 -0.37 -5.55
N LYS A 174 11.02 0.42 -6.60
CA LYS A 174 10.82 1.88 -6.53
C LYS A 174 9.37 2.26 -6.20
N SER A 175 8.46 1.30 -6.06
CA SER A 175 7.08 1.55 -5.71
C SER A 175 6.92 2.08 -4.28
N ASP A 176 5.81 2.79 -4.02
CA ASP A 176 5.52 3.37 -2.71
C ASP A 176 5.56 2.32 -1.58
N PHE A 177 5.06 1.10 -1.82
CA PHE A 177 5.05 0.02 -0.82
C PHE A 177 6.43 -0.58 -0.51
N TYR A 178 7.47 -0.26 -1.29
CA TYR A 178 8.87 -0.60 -0.99
C TYR A 178 9.74 0.61 -0.62
N GLN A 179 9.23 1.83 -0.76
CA GLN A 179 9.94 3.07 -0.42
C GLN A 179 9.48 3.66 0.93
N PHE A 180 8.27 3.33 1.39
CA PHE A 180 7.77 3.85 2.67
C PHE A 180 8.37 3.12 3.88
N ASP A 181 8.77 3.91 4.87
CA ASP A 181 9.32 3.42 6.12
C ASP A 181 8.30 2.58 6.92
N HIS A 182 8.80 1.67 7.74
CA HIS A 182 8.00 0.92 8.73
C HIS A 182 6.89 0.02 8.15
N ILE A 183 6.91 -0.27 6.84
CA ILE A 183 6.17 -1.39 6.26
C ILE A 183 6.88 -2.70 6.65
N THR A 184 6.10 -3.69 7.09
CA THR A 184 6.61 -5.03 7.40
C THR A 184 6.44 -5.95 6.21
N TYR A 185 7.51 -6.66 5.81
CA TYR A 185 7.49 -7.56 4.67
C TYR A 185 7.42 -9.03 5.08
N PHE A 186 6.68 -9.84 4.31
CA PHE A 186 6.56 -11.28 4.52
C PHE A 186 6.78 -12.07 3.21
N ASP A 187 7.31 -13.28 3.33
CA ASP A 187 7.70 -14.14 2.18
C ASP A 187 6.70 -15.24 1.87
N SER A 188 5.74 -15.48 2.76
CA SER A 188 4.62 -16.38 2.59
C SER A 188 3.51 -16.04 3.58
N TRP A 189 2.31 -16.58 3.40
CA TRP A 189 1.23 -16.41 4.38
C TRP A 189 1.58 -17.02 5.75
N GLU A 190 2.32 -18.13 5.78
CA GLU A 190 2.85 -18.67 7.05
C GLU A 190 3.83 -17.70 7.72
N HIS A 191 4.73 -17.08 6.94
CA HIS A 191 5.67 -16.09 7.47
C HIS A 191 4.90 -14.89 8.05
N PHE A 192 3.89 -14.39 7.32
CA PHE A 192 2.99 -13.34 7.81
C PHE A 192 2.35 -13.72 9.15
N HIS A 193 1.70 -14.88 9.24
CA HIS A 193 1.01 -15.30 10.47
C HIS A 193 1.97 -15.46 11.65
N ARG A 194 3.19 -15.99 11.43
CA ARG A 194 4.21 -16.07 12.48
C ARG A 194 4.69 -14.70 12.94
N GLN A 195 4.96 -13.79 12.00
CA GLN A 195 5.38 -12.42 12.31
C GLN A 195 4.28 -11.69 13.08
N TYR A 196 3.07 -11.60 12.52
CA TYR A 196 1.95 -10.90 13.13
C TYR A 196 1.55 -11.53 14.47
N GLY A 197 1.45 -12.86 14.55
CA GLY A 197 1.11 -13.57 15.78
C GLY A 197 2.15 -13.44 16.90
N SER A 198 3.39 -13.07 16.57
CA SER A 198 4.44 -12.76 17.55
C SER A 198 4.42 -11.31 18.04
N MET A 199 3.69 -10.42 17.38
CA MET A 199 3.59 -9.01 17.74
C MET A 199 2.53 -8.81 18.81
N SER A 200 2.88 -8.07 19.86
CA SER A 200 1.93 -7.58 20.84
C SER A 200 1.22 -6.31 20.34
N GLN A 201 0.13 -5.93 21.01
CA GLN A 201 -0.53 -4.65 20.76
C GLN A 201 0.44 -3.45 20.93
N SER A 202 1.37 -3.50 21.89
CA SER A 202 2.37 -2.43 22.09
C SER A 202 3.43 -2.41 20.98
N ASP A 203 3.70 -3.54 20.31
CA ASP A 203 4.54 -3.57 19.11
C ASP A 203 3.88 -2.86 17.93
N LEU A 204 2.59 -3.12 17.71
CA LEU A 204 1.80 -2.45 16.68
C LEU A 204 1.67 -0.94 16.95
N GLU A 205 1.45 -0.54 18.20
CA GLU A 205 1.45 0.87 18.62
C GLU A 205 2.79 1.55 18.35
N ARG A 206 3.90 0.87 18.62
CA ARG A 206 5.24 1.38 18.35
C ARG A 206 5.48 1.56 16.85
N ILE A 207 4.98 0.65 16.00
CA ILE A 207 5.04 0.80 14.54
C ILE A 207 4.20 2.02 14.11
N SER A 208 2.96 2.13 14.59
CA SER A 208 2.07 3.26 14.29
C SER A 208 2.69 4.61 14.67
N GLN A 209 3.30 4.71 15.87
CA GLN A 209 3.97 5.93 16.33
C GLN A 209 5.18 6.31 15.46
N LYS A 210 5.95 5.31 14.99
CA LYS A 210 7.06 5.55 14.07
C LYS A 210 6.56 6.07 12.72
N MET A 211 5.50 5.47 12.17
CA MET A 211 4.84 5.97 10.97
C MET A 211 4.34 7.41 11.15
N ALA A 212 3.72 7.71 12.30
CA ALA A 212 3.23 9.05 12.63
C ALA A 212 4.36 10.09 12.64
N LYS A 213 5.53 9.73 13.18
CA LYS A 213 6.71 10.60 13.17
C LYS A 213 7.21 10.89 11.75
N VAL A 214 7.31 9.85 10.91
CA VAL A 214 7.68 10.02 9.48
C VAL A 214 6.66 10.90 8.76
N ASN A 215 5.37 10.65 8.98
CA ASN A 215 4.28 11.42 8.37
C ASN A 215 4.27 12.89 8.81
N ALA A 216 4.60 13.18 10.08
CA ALA A 216 4.75 14.54 10.57
C ALA A 216 5.88 15.28 9.85
N GLY A 217 7.07 14.66 9.72
CA GLY A 217 8.19 15.25 8.99
C GLY A 217 7.86 15.52 7.51
N VAL A 218 7.24 14.55 6.82
CA VAL A 218 6.80 14.76 5.42
C VAL A 218 5.79 15.91 5.32
N ARG A 219 4.88 16.06 6.28
CA ARG A 219 3.92 17.16 6.29
C ARG A 219 4.62 18.51 6.43
N GLU A 220 5.57 18.63 7.35
CA GLU A 220 6.35 19.86 7.55
C GLU A 220 7.11 20.24 6.28
N ASP A 221 7.80 19.28 5.67
CA ASP A 221 8.54 19.47 4.41
C ASP A 221 7.62 19.92 3.26
N LEU A 222 6.44 19.30 3.14
CA LEU A 222 5.47 19.66 2.10
C LEU A 222 4.91 21.06 2.31
N ILE A 223 4.58 21.44 3.54
CA ILE A 223 4.11 22.80 3.88
C ILE A 223 5.18 23.82 3.47
N GLU A 224 6.44 23.56 3.79
CA GLU A 224 7.52 24.48 3.46
C GLU A 224 7.74 24.59 1.94
N LYS A 225 7.72 23.46 1.22
CA LYS A 225 7.78 23.47 -0.26
C LYS A 225 6.65 24.29 -0.88
N TRP A 226 5.42 24.10 -0.41
CA TRP A 226 4.26 24.83 -0.92
C TRP A 226 4.32 26.32 -0.59
N LYS A 227 4.76 26.71 0.61
CA LYS A 227 5.00 28.12 0.95
C LYS A 227 5.98 28.77 -0.03
N ASN A 228 7.10 28.11 -0.31
CA ASN A 228 8.10 28.62 -1.24
C ASN A 228 7.57 28.77 -2.66
N ILE A 229 6.80 27.79 -3.16
CA ILE A 229 6.15 27.88 -4.48
C ILE A 229 5.18 29.07 -4.53
N LEU A 230 4.32 29.23 -3.52
CA LEU A 230 3.32 30.30 -3.49
C LEU A 230 3.97 31.69 -3.39
N GLU A 231 5.05 31.83 -2.63
CA GLU A 231 5.81 33.09 -2.58
C GLU A 231 6.51 33.42 -3.91
N GLN A 232 6.97 32.42 -4.67
CA GLN A 232 7.51 32.64 -6.01
C GLN A 232 6.43 33.09 -6.99
N VAL A 233 5.26 32.45 -6.96
CA VAL A 233 4.11 32.83 -7.81
C VAL A 233 3.66 34.26 -7.52
N LYS A 234 3.62 34.67 -6.24
CA LYS A 234 3.23 36.03 -5.84
C LYS A 234 4.16 37.14 -6.36
N ARG A 235 5.42 36.81 -6.68
CA ARG A 235 6.41 37.78 -7.20
C ARG A 235 6.28 38.02 -8.72
N HIS A 236 5.51 37.20 -9.42
CA HIS A 236 5.28 37.28 -10.87
C HIS A 236 3.87 37.80 -11.15
#